data_AF-A0A4P5TLX6-F1
#
_entry.id   AF-A0A4P5TLX6-F1
#
_cell.length_a   1.000
_cell.length_b   1.000
_cell.length_c   1.000
_cell.angle_alpha   90.00
_cell.angle_beta   90.00
_cell.angle_gamma   90.00
#
_symmetry.space_group_name_H-M   'P 1'
#
loop_
_entity.id
_entity.type
_entity.pdbx_description
1 polymer ?
#
loop_
_entity_poly.entity_id
_entity_poly.type
_entity_poly.pdbx_seq_one_letter_code
_entity_poly.pdbx_strand_id
1 'polypeptide(L)' 'MNTDFKLYTQVQQTKPLPEFHFEKGDVATIVDVANDKDGNIGFILEFFDNNGNIHQVVAVD' A
#
# COMPACT_ATOMS: atom_id res chain seq x y z
N MET A 1 -7.55 -16.80 2.64
CA MET A 1 -8.12 -15.73 3.50
C MET A 1 -8.77 -14.70 2.60
N ASN A 2 -9.95 -14.22 2.97
CA ASN A 2 -10.64 -13.16 2.24
C ASN A 2 -10.26 -11.86 2.93
N THR A 3 -9.41 -11.03 2.33
CA THR A 3 -9.25 -9.66 2.81
C THR A 3 -10.47 -8.88 2.35
N ASP A 4 -11.11 -8.09 3.22
CA ASP A 4 -12.22 -7.22 2.81
C ASP A 4 -11.77 -6.11 1.82
N PHE A 5 -10.46 -6.00 1.60
CA PHE A 5 -9.86 -5.08 0.65
C PHE A 5 -9.87 -5.65 -0.77
N LYS A 6 -10.50 -4.91 -1.69
CA LYS A 6 -10.47 -5.20 -3.11
C LYS A 6 -9.19 -4.64 -3.73
N LEU A 7 -8.57 -5.39 -4.63
CA LEU A 7 -7.47 -4.87 -5.44
C LEU A 7 -7.92 -3.63 -6.24
N TYR A 8 -6.95 -2.78 -6.54
CA TYR A 8 -7.10 -1.49 -7.21
C TYR A 8 -7.98 -0.49 -6.45
N THR A 9 -8.14 -0.69 -5.14
CA THR A 9 -8.80 0.27 -4.25
C THR A 9 -7.79 1.28 -3.75
N GLN A 10 -8.16 2.57 -3.80
CA GLN A 10 -7.40 3.63 -3.15
C GLN A 10 -7.66 3.63 -1.65
N VAL A 11 -6.59 3.68 -0.88
CA VAL A 11 -6.61 3.73 0.57
C VAL A 11 -5.71 4.86 1.06
N GLN A 12 -6.05 5.40 2.23
CA GLN A 12 -5.28 6.44 2.88
C GLN A 12 -4.41 5.84 3.99
N GLN A 13 -3.15 6.22 4.03
CA GLN A 13 -2.21 5.82 5.07
C GLN A 13 -2.70 6.30 6.45
N THR A 14 -2.92 5.37 7.37
CA THR A 14 -3.33 5.68 8.75
C THR A 14 -2.15 6.01 9.66
N LYS A 15 -0.95 5.58 9.24
CA LYS A 15 0.35 5.80 9.89
C LYS A 15 1.37 6.22 8.81
N PRO A 16 2.40 7.00 9.14
CA PRO A 16 3.47 7.30 8.19
C PRO A 16 4.31 6.07 7.88
N LEU A 17 4.99 6.08 6.72
CA LEU A 17 6.04 5.12 6.33
C LEU A 17 7.34 5.90 6.09
N PRO A 18 8.07 6.30 7.15
CA PRO A 18 9.19 7.23 7.05
C PRO A 18 10.34 6.74 6.17
N GLU A 19 10.58 5.43 6.12
CA GLU A 19 11.60 4.78 5.30
C GLU A 19 11.39 4.97 3.79
N PHE A 20 10.14 5.28 3.40
CA PHE A 20 9.75 5.57 2.02
C PHE A 20 9.34 7.04 1.84
N HIS A 21 9.51 7.88 2.87
CA HIS A 21 9.10 9.29 2.88
C HIS A 21 7.60 9.52 2.64
N PHE A 22 6.74 8.58 3.05
CA PHE A 22 5.29 8.76 3.02
C PHE A 22 4.75 9.21 4.38
N GLU A 23 3.83 10.15 4.34
CA GLU A 23 3.19 10.71 5.52
C GLU A 23 1.83 10.07 5.80
N LYS A 24 1.36 10.24 7.03
CA LYS A 24 -0.02 9.92 7.36
C LYS A 24 -0.94 10.78 6.50
N GLY A 25 -1.88 10.15 5.81
CA GLY A 25 -2.81 10.84 4.91
C GLY A 25 -2.48 10.68 3.44
N ASP A 26 -1.29 10.18 3.09
CA ASP A 26 -0.96 9.85 1.71
C ASP A 26 -1.86 8.75 1.16
N VAL A 27 -2.14 8.82 -0.13
CA VAL A 27 -3.04 7.88 -0.82
C VAL A 27 -2.23 6.92 -1.66
N ALA A 28 -2.55 5.63 -1.54
CA ALA A 28 -1.98 4.57 -2.35
C ALA A 28 -3.08 3.67 -2.91
N THR A 29 -2.73 2.88 -3.92
CA THR A 29 -3.60 1.84 -4.48
C THR A 29 -3.10 0.48 -4.02
N ILE A 30 -4.00 -0.36 -3.50
CA ILE A 30 -3.68 -1.77 -3.20
C ILE A 30 -3.59 -2.52 -4.53
N VAL A 31 -2.41 -3.02 -4.88
CA VAL A 31 -2.20 -3.76 -6.15
C VAL A 31 -2.05 -5.26 -5.93
N ASP A 32 -1.66 -5.68 -4.74
CA ASP A 32 -1.59 -7.10 -4.37
C ASP A 32 -1.75 -7.32 -2.85
N VAL A 33 -2.02 -8.56 -2.48
CA VAL A 33 -2.06 -9.05 -1.09
C VAL A 33 -1.12 -10.23 -0.98
N ALA A 34 -0.08 -10.09 -0.16
CA ALA A 34 0.90 -11.13 0.09
C ALA A 34 0.78 -11.65 1.52
N ASN A 35 1.32 -12.84 1.78
CA ASN A 35 1.56 -13.28 3.16
C ASN A 35 3.06 -13.31 3.39
N ASP A 36 3.49 -12.87 4.57
CA ASP A 36 4.86 -13.08 5.00
C ASP A 36 5.11 -14.57 5.34
N LYS A 37 6.34 -14.88 5.78
CA LYS A 37 6.77 -16.24 6.10
C LYS A 37 6.04 -16.83 7.31
N ASP A 38 5.47 -15.97 8.16
CA ASP A 38 4.78 -16.32 9.40
C ASP A 38 3.25 -16.35 9.19
N GLY A 39 2.77 -16.03 7.99
CA GLY A 39 1.35 -16.05 7.62
C GLY A 39 0.62 -14.75 7.94
N ASN A 40 1.34 -13.67 8.28
CA ASN A 40 0.74 -12.34 8.42
C ASN A 40 0.42 -11.78 7.04
N ILE A 41 -0.72 -11.11 6.93
CA ILE A 41 -1.18 -10.50 5.69
C ILE A 41 -0.44 -9.18 5.51
N GLY A 42 0.22 -9.02 4.38
CA GLY A 42 0.76 -7.76 3.90
C GLY A 42 0.09 -7.31 2.60
N PHE A 43 0.27 -6.04 2.27
CA PHE A 43 -0.26 -5.39 1.08
C PHE A 43 0.89 -4.85 0.23
N ILE A 44 0.76 -4.99 -1.08
CA ILE A 44 1.59 -4.24 -2.03
C ILE A 44 0.82 -2.98 -2.40
N LEU A 45 1.45 -1.84 -2.16
CA LEU A 45 0.89 -0.51 -2.36
C LEU A 45 1.63 0.22 -3.48
N GLU A 46 0.87 0.81 -4.38
CA GLU A 46 1.37 1.67 -5.45
C GLU A 46 0.99 3.13 -5.18
N PHE A 47 1.99 4.00 -5.14
CA PHE A 47 1.84 5.44 -4.94
C PHE A 47 2.04 6.16 -6.28
N PHE A 48 1.25 7.20 -6.51
CA PHE A 48 1.26 7.96 -7.76
C PHE A 48 1.69 9.40 -7.52
N ASP A 49 2.41 9.98 -8.47
CA ASP A 49 2.69 11.42 -8.47
C ASP A 49 1.44 12.23 -8.90
N ASN A 50 1.56 13.56 -8.86
CA ASN A 50 0.48 14.47 -9.27
C ASN A 50 0.10 14.38 -10.76
N ASN A 51 0.88 13.68 -11.58
CA ASN A 51 0.61 13.44 -13.00
C ASN A 51 -0.02 12.06 -13.24
N GLY A 52 -0.23 11.26 -12.20
CA GLY A 52 -0.74 9.89 -12.29
C GLY A 52 0.30 8.86 -12.72
N ASN A 53 1.59 9.20 -12.70
CA ASN A 53 2.66 8.23 -12.92
C ASN A 53 2.95 7.47 -11.63
N ILE A 54 3.36 6.21 -11.77
CA ILE A 54 3.84 5.42 -10.63
C ILE A 54 5.08 6.10 -10.06
N HIS A 55 4.97 6.53 -8.82
CA HIS A 55 6.09 7.10 -8.06
C HIS A 55 6.88 5.99 -7.38
N GLN A 56 6.20 5.07 -6.71
CA GLN A 56 6.83 3.99 -5.96
C GLN A 56 5.86 2.82 -5.70
N VAL A 57 6.41 1.61 -5.58
CA VAL A 57 5.70 0.41 -5.12
C VAL A 57 6.39 -0.13 -3.87
N VAL A 58 5.62 -0.39 -2.81
CA VAL A 58 6.14 -0.88 -1.52
C VAL A 58 5.30 -2.03 -1.00
N ALA A 59 5.91 -2.90 -0.20
CA ALA A 59 5.20 -3.93 0.56
C ALA A 59 5.14 -3.52 2.04
N VAL A 60 3.96 -3.61 2.64
CA VAL A 60 3.69 -3.27 4.05
C VAL A 60 2.88 -4.38 4.72
N ASP A 61 3.01 -4.55 6.03
CA ASP A 61 2.30 -5.51 6.88
C ASP A 61 1.35 -4.84 7.91
#